data_AF-A0A9W4XPG8-F1
#
_entry.id   AF-A0A9W4XPG8-F1
#
_cell.length_a   1.000
_cell.length_b   1.000
_cell.length_c   1.000
_cell.angle_alpha   90.00
_cell.angle_beta   90.00
_cell.angle_gamma   90.00
#
_symmetry.space_group_name_H-M   'P 1'
#
loop_
_entity.id
_entity.type
_entity.pdbx_description
1 polymer ?
#
loop_
_entity_poly.entity_id
_entity_poly.type
_entity_poly.pdbx_seq_one_letter_code
_entity_poly.pdbx_strand_id
1 'polypeptide(L)' 'MITDSQLYSLAIFLGSAAMFLIVVYHFLEVNSDDHVPEGKPRAAGGKAKA' A
#
# COMPACT_ATOMS: atom_id res chain seq x y z
N MET A 1 -28.32 -13.18 16.96
CA MET A 1 -27.07 -12.50 17.33
C MET A 1 -25.93 -13.26 16.70
N ILE A 2 -24.94 -12.54 16.16
CA ILE A 2 -23.67 -13.16 15.76
C ILE A 2 -23.03 -13.78 17.00
N THR A 3 -22.46 -14.97 16.87
CA THR A 3 -21.80 -15.68 17.98
C THR A 3 -20.36 -15.19 18.13
N ASP A 4 -19.79 -15.30 19.34
CA ASP A 4 -18.42 -14.84 19.60
C ASP A 4 -17.39 -15.49 18.68
N SER A 5 -17.61 -16.76 18.30
CA SER A 5 -16.75 -17.49 17.36
C SER A 5 -16.82 -16.93 15.94
N GLN A 6 -18.00 -16.49 15.49
CA GLN A 6 -18.16 -15.82 14.19
C GLN A 6 -17.53 -14.43 14.20
N LEU A 7 -17.68 -13.68 15.30
CA LEU A 7 -17.07 -12.36 15.44
C LEU A 7 -15.53 -12.45 15.50
N TYR A 8 -14.99 -13.43 16.23
CA TYR A 8 -13.55 -13.70 16.29
C TYR A 8 -12.98 -14.07 14.91
N SER A 9 -13.66 -14.96 14.19
CA SER A 9 -13.23 -15.38 12.85
C SER A 9 -13.26 -14.20 11.87
N LEU A 10 -14.30 -13.36 11.94
CA LEU A 10 -14.42 -12.16 11.13
C LEU A 10 -13.29 -11.16 11.45
N ALA A 11 -12.96 -10.98 12.73
CA ALA A 11 -11.89 -10.08 13.15
C ALA A 11 -10.51 -10.52 12.63
N ILE A 12 -10.21 -11.83 12.69
CA ILE A 12 -8.96 -12.36 12.13
C ILE A 12 -8.91 -12.16 10.61
N PHE A 13 -10.01 -12.50 9.93
CA PHE A 13 -10.08 -12.35 8.48
C PHE A 13 -9.86 -10.88 8.08
N LEU A 14 -10.61 -9.96 8.67
CA LEU A 14 -10.52 -8.54 8.36
C LEU A 14 -9.16 -7.96 8.75
N GLY A 15 -8.61 -8.33 9.91
CA GLY A 15 -7.29 -7.87 10.36
C GLY A 15 -6.16 -8.35 9.43
N SER A 16 -6.21 -9.60 8.98
CA SER A 16 -5.23 -10.13 8.02
C SER A 16 -5.35 -9.49 6.64
N ALA A 17 -6.59 -9.27 6.16
CA ALA A 17 -6.84 -8.55 4.91
C ALA A 17 -6.34 -7.10 4.99
N ALA A 18 -6.56 -6.42 6.11
CA ALA A 18 -6.06 -5.07 6.35
C ALA A 18 -4.53 -5.02 6.36
N MET A 19 -3.86 -5.96 7.04
CA MET A 19 -2.40 -6.06 7.01
C MET A 19 -1.86 -6.27 5.60
N PHE A 20 -2.52 -7.10 4.78
CA PHE A 20 -2.14 -7.29 3.39
C PHE A 20 -2.30 -6.00 2.57
N LEU A 21 -3.44 -5.31 2.70
CA LEU A 21 -3.70 -4.06 1.99
C LEU A 21 -2.71 -2.94 2.37
N ILE A 22 -2.29 -2.86 3.63
CA ILE A 22 -1.29 -1.88 4.09
C ILE A 22 0.05 -2.11 3.38
N VAL A 23 0.51 -3.36 3.32
CA VAL A 23 1.78 -3.70 2.65
C VAL A 23 1.70 -3.42 1.15
N VAL A 24 0.60 -3.79 0.51
CA VAL A 24 0.37 -3.52 -0.92
C VAL A 24 0.35 -2.01 -1.19
N TYR A 25 -0.31 -1.21 -0.35
CA TYR A 25 -0.31 0.24 -0.47
C TYR A 25 1.12 0.80 -0.43
N HIS A 26 1.90 0.42 0.58
CA HIS A 26 3.28 0.90 0.71
C HIS A 26 4.16 0.46 -0.46
N PHE A 27 3.98 -0.76 -0.94
CA PHE A 27 4.67 -1.26 -2.13
C PHE A 27 4.33 -0.43 -3.36
N LEU A 28 3.04 -0.15 -3.62
CA LEU A 28 2.63 0.66 -4.76
C LEU A 28 3.09 2.11 -4.64
N GLU A 29 3.02 2.70 -3.44
CA GLU A 29 3.44 4.07 -3.16
C GLU A 29 4.93 4.28 -3.48
N VAL A 30 5.79 3.38 -3.03
CA VAL A 30 7.25 3.47 -3.25
C VAL A 30 7.64 3.23 -4.71
N ASN A 31 6.89 2.40 -5.43
CA ASN A 31 7.16 2.07 -6.83
C ASN A 31 6.46 3.00 -7.84
N SER A 32 5.67 3.96 -7.37
CA SER A 32 4.98 4.92 -8.26
C SER A 32 5.97 5.95 -8.81
N ASP A 33 5.81 6.38 -10.07
CA ASP A 33 6.69 7.38 -10.71
C ASP A 33 6.65 8.77 -10.05
N ASP A 34 5.57 9.02 -9.31
CA ASP A 34 5.34 10.22 -8.49
C ASP A 34 6.01 10.14 -7.11
N HIS A 35 6.63 9.00 -6.76
CA HIS A 35 7.41 8.86 -5.55
C HIS A 35 8.71 9.66 -5.67
N VAL A 36 8.63 10.95 -5.34
CA VAL A 36 9.79 11.83 -5.17
C VAL A 36 10.20 11.75 -3.71
N PRO A 37 11.28 11.05 -3.34
CA PRO A 37 11.79 11.13 -1.98
C PRO A 37 12.17 12.58 -1.69
N GLU A 38 11.48 13.21 -0.73
CA GLU A 38 11.86 14.53 -0.21
C GLU A 38 13.27 14.41 0.40
N GLY A 39 14.29 14.71 -0.41
CA GLY A 39 15.70 14.66 0.02
C GLY A 39 16.72 14.23 -1.03
N LYS A 40 16.34 13.76 -2.22
CA LYS A 40 17.30 13.47 -3.31
C LYS A 40 17.08 14.44 -4.48
N PRO A 41 18.05 15.30 -4.84
CA PRO A 41 17.93 16.14 -6.03
C PRO A 41 17.79 15.24 -7.26
N ARG A 42 16.63 15.30 -7.90
CA ARG A 42 16.31 14.59 -9.15
C ARG A 42 17.25 15.15 -10.22
N ALA A 43 18.28 14.39 -10.60
CA ALA A 43 19.06 14.68 -11.79
C ALA A 43 18.13 14.50 -12.99
N ALA A 44 17.90 15.60 -13.72
CA ALA A 44 17.04 15.65 -14.88
C ALA A 44 17.49 14.67 -15.96
N GLY A 45 16.58 13.84 -16.43
CA GLY A 45 16.74 13.00 -17.62
C GLY A 45 15.45 12.21 -17.85
N GLY A 46 14.80 12.23 -19.00
CA GLY A 46 15.05 12.90 -20.26
C GLY A 46 13.74 12.96 -21.04
N LYS A 47 13.70 13.83 -22.04
CA LYS A 47 12.51 14.06 -22.88
C LYS A 47 12.09 12.79 -23.60
N ALA A 48 10.79 12.52 -23.64
CA ALA A 48 10.18 11.70 -24.68
C ALA A 48 8.90 12.39 -25.17
N LYS A 49 9.06 13.21 -26.22
CA LYS A 49 7.98 13.48 -27.19
C LYS A 49 8.06 12.39 -28.26
N ALA A 50 6.94 11.76 -28.56
CA ALA A 50 6.62 11.19 -29.87
C ALA A 50 5.16 11.53 -30.17
#